data_AF-A0A0M4G9W7-F1
#
_entry.id   AF-A0A0M4G9W7-F1
#
_cell.length_a   1.000
_cell.length_b   1.000
_cell.length_c   1.000
_cell.angle_alpha   90.00
_cell.angle_beta   90.00
_cell.angle_gamma   90.00
#
_symmetry.space_group_name_H-M   'P 1'
#
loop_
_entity.id
_entity.type
_entity.pdbx_description
1 polymer ?
#
loop_
_entity_poly.entity_id
_entity_poly.type
_entity_poly.pdbx_seq_one_letter_code
_entity_poly.pdbx_strand_id
1 'polypeptide(L)'
;MSQKELHIFANKLHSKPWLNDLSTKMGGNQNVIESILRNVSGKIQPNTSGVFQVSTTIDGIQIYVRGYINQGVPIINTVYIPK
;
A
#
# COMPACT_ATOMS: atom_id res chain seq x y z
N MET A 1 -11.93 21.29 8.04
CA MET A 1 -12.37 19.96 8.51
C MET A 1 -11.14 19.06 8.52
N SER A 2 -10.76 18.51 9.67
CA SER A 2 -9.59 17.63 9.79
C SER A 2 -9.95 16.26 9.20
N GLN A 3 -9.42 15.97 8.00
CA GLN A 3 -9.43 14.61 7.47
C GLN A 3 -8.54 13.77 8.39
N LYS A 4 -9.14 12.90 9.20
CA LYS A 4 -8.42 11.79 9.80
C LYS A 4 -8.02 10.85 8.68
N GLU A 5 -6.78 11.00 8.22
CA GLU A 5 -6.11 10.09 7.30
C GLU A 5 -6.11 8.68 7.94
N LEU A 6 -6.80 7.73 7.31
CA LEU A 6 -6.82 6.35 7.77
C LEU A 6 -5.50 5.67 7.38
N HIS A 7 -4.78 5.25 8.41
CA HIS A 7 -3.36 4.95 8.42
C HIS A 7 -2.96 3.75 7.55
N ILE A 8 -1.82 3.90 6.84
CA ILE A 8 -1.14 2.87 6.02
C ILE A 8 -0.69 1.65 6.85
N PHE A 9 -0.77 1.70 8.18
CA PHE A 9 -0.60 0.54 9.05
C PHE A 9 -1.64 0.59 10.17
N ALA A 10 -2.51 -0.41 10.24
CA ALA A 10 -3.02 -0.85 11.53
C ALA A 10 -1.86 -1.52 12.29
N ASN A 11 -0.89 -0.70 12.72
CA ASN A 11 0.38 -1.07 13.36
C ASN A 11 0.20 -1.69 14.75
N LYS A 12 -1.04 -2.01 15.14
CA LYS A 12 -1.40 -2.59 16.44
C LYS A 12 -2.06 -3.97 16.35
N LEU A 13 -2.43 -4.46 15.16
CA LEU A 13 -3.30 -5.65 15.05
C LEU A 13 -2.79 -6.77 14.15
N HIS A 14 -1.62 -6.62 13.52
CA HIS A 14 -1.11 -7.66 12.62
C HIS A 14 0.35 -7.99 12.92
N SER A 15 0.55 -9.05 13.69
CA SER A 15 1.77 -9.87 13.70
C SER A 15 1.93 -10.57 12.35
N LYS A 16 2.04 -9.83 11.24
CA LYS A 16 2.24 -10.44 9.93
C LYS A 16 3.75 -10.48 9.64
N PRO A 17 4.39 -11.67 9.68
CA PRO A 17 5.84 -11.82 9.57
C PRO A 17 6.40 -11.22 8.29
N TRP A 18 5.65 -11.28 7.19
CA TRP A 18 6.11 -10.83 5.87
C TRP A 18 6.53 -9.36 5.85
N LEU A 19 5.85 -8.49 6.59
CA LEU A 19 6.21 -7.07 6.64
C LEU A 19 7.49 -6.91 7.44
N ASN A 20 7.67 -7.67 8.52
CA ASN A 20 8.91 -7.67 9.28
C ASN A 20 10.07 -8.21 8.44
N ASP A 21 9.87 -9.30 7.70
CA ASP A 21 10.89 -9.91 6.84
C ASP A 21 11.30 -8.95 5.71
N LEU A 22 10.32 -8.34 5.02
CA LEU A 22 10.58 -7.31 4.01
C LEU A 22 11.23 -6.08 4.62
N SER A 23 10.78 -5.64 5.79
CA SER A 23 11.33 -4.46 6.45
C SER A 23 12.76 -4.70 6.91
N THR A 24 13.09 -5.89 7.43
CA THR A 24 14.47 -6.28 7.75
C THR A 24 15.34 -6.28 6.50
N LYS A 25 14.88 -6.89 5.40
CA LYS A 25 15.63 -6.93 4.13
C LYS A 25 15.83 -5.56 3.50
N MET A 26 14.83 -4.69 3.60
CA MET A 26 14.82 -3.37 2.97
C MET A 26 15.33 -2.27 3.89
N GLY A 27 15.73 -2.58 5.13
CA GLY A 27 16.27 -1.60 6.08
C GLY A 27 15.20 -0.72 6.76
N GLY A 28 13.94 -1.14 6.77
CA GLY A 28 12.86 -0.55 7.55
C GLY A 28 11.52 -0.50 6.82
N ASN A 29 10.44 -0.32 7.57
CA ASN A 29 9.07 -0.25 7.04
C ASN A 29 8.91 0.89 6.02
N GLN A 30 9.62 2.00 6.20
CA GLN A 30 9.57 3.15 5.29
C GLN A 30 10.01 2.75 3.87
N ASN A 31 11.12 2.03 3.74
CA ASN A 31 11.65 1.62 2.43
C ASN A 31 10.71 0.63 1.72
N VAL A 32 10.01 -0.21 2.48
CA VAL A 32 8.95 -1.08 1.95
C VAL A 32 7.81 -0.24 1.38
N ILE A 33 7.31 0.73 2.14
CA ILE A 33 6.22 1.62 1.69
C ILE A 33 6.63 2.39 0.44
N GLU A 34 7.79 3.03 0.44
CA GLU A 34 8.28 3.80 -0.69
C GLU A 34 8.40 2.94 -1.95
N SER A 35 8.84 1.70 -1.80
CA SER A 35 8.91 0.75 -2.92
C SER A 35 7.53 0.32 -3.40
N ILE A 36 6.57 0.11 -2.49
CA ILE A 36 5.18 -0.16 -2.86
C ILE A 36 4.62 1.03 -3.66
N LEU A 37 4.73 2.24 -3.12
CA LEU A 37 4.25 3.48 -3.73
C LEU A 37 4.88 3.70 -5.11
N ARG A 38 6.20 3.53 -5.22
CA ARG A 38 6.92 3.65 -6.49
C ARG A 38 6.43 2.65 -7.53
N ASN A 39 6.18 1.40 -7.14
CA ASN A 39 5.78 0.34 -8.07
C ASN A 39 4.28 0.38 -8.45
N VAL A 40 3.44 1.03 -7.64
CA VAL A 40 2.01 1.25 -7.97
C VAL A 40 1.77 2.60 -8.64
N SER A 41 2.72 3.52 -8.58
CA SER A 41 2.69 4.77 -9.34
C SER A 41 2.55 4.46 -10.84
N GLY A 42 1.59 5.10 -11.50
CA GLY A 42 1.25 4.85 -12.91
C GLY A 42 0.33 3.64 -13.15
N LYS A 43 0.11 2.76 -12.17
CA LYS A 43 -0.91 1.69 -12.24
C LYS A 43 -2.28 2.16 -11.77
N ILE A 44 -2.32 3.23 -10.99
CA ILE A 44 -3.56 3.83 -10.50
C ILE A 44 -3.99 4.89 -11.51
N GLN A 45 -5.12 4.67 -12.19
CA GLN A 45 -5.64 5.60 -13.18
C GLN A 45 -6.27 6.81 -12.47
N PRO A 46 -5.79 8.05 -12.71
CA PRO A 46 -6.23 9.25 -12.00
C PRO A 46 -7.68 9.67 -12.32
N ASN A 47 -8.30 9.08 -13.35
CA ASN A 47 -9.61 9.50 -13.86
C ASN A 47 -10.74 8.49 -13.57
N THR A 48 -10.45 7.41 -12.86
CA THR A 48 -11.47 6.46 -12.41
C THR A 48 -12.07 6.90 -11.09
N SER A 49 -13.29 7.42 -11.09
CA SER A 49 -14.08 7.54 -9.86
C SER A 49 -14.32 6.15 -9.28
N GLY A 50 -13.94 5.93 -8.01
CA GLY A 50 -14.25 4.69 -7.30
C GLY A 50 -13.07 4.03 -6.60
N VAL A 51 -13.27 2.76 -6.25
CA VAL A 51 -12.29 1.90 -5.56
C VAL A 51 -11.33 1.32 -6.59
N PHE A 52 -10.02 1.40 -6.33
CA PHE A 52 -9.00 0.74 -7.13
C PHE A 52 -8.36 -0.41 -6.37
N GLN A 53 -7.89 -1.40 -7.11
CA GLN A 53 -7.02 -2.45 -6.62
C GLN A 53 -5.93 -2.70 -7.65
N VAL A 54 -4.67 -2.57 -7.22
CA VAL A 54 -3.49 -2.79 -8.07
C VAL A 54 -2.54 -3.75 -7.36
N SER A 55 -1.76 -4.50 -8.14
CA SER A 55 -0.74 -5.39 -7.59
C SER A 55 0.67 -4.92 -7.95
N THR A 56 1.60 -5.27 -7.09
CA THR A 56 3.03 -5.06 -7.25
C THR A 56 3.79 -6.26 -6.70
N THR A 57 5.05 -6.42 -7.10
CA THR A 57 5.94 -7.44 -6.57
C THR A 57 7.13 -6.75 -5.93
N ILE A 58 7.51 -7.16 -4.73
CA ILE A 58 8.70 -6.71 -4.02
C ILE A 58 9.40 -7.94 -3.47
N ASP A 59 10.67 -8.13 -3.82
CA ASP A 59 11.47 -9.29 -3.38
C ASP A 59 10.76 -10.64 -3.62
N GLY A 60 10.13 -10.80 -4.79
CA GLY A 60 9.38 -12.01 -5.16
C GLY A 60 8.00 -12.16 -4.50
N ILE A 61 7.62 -11.26 -3.58
CA ILE A 61 6.34 -11.29 -2.89
C ILE A 61 5.33 -10.43 -3.63
N GLN A 62 4.20 -11.02 -4.02
CA GLN A 62 3.10 -10.28 -4.63
C GLN A 62 2.27 -9.57 -3.55
N ILE A 63 2.16 -8.25 -3.69
CA ILE A 63 1.48 -7.34 -2.77
C ILE A 63 0.34 -6.65 -3.54
N TYR A 64 -0.82 -6.57 -2.92
CA TYR A 64 -1.99 -5.87 -3.41
C TYR A 64 -2.22 -4.59 -2.62
N VAL A 65 -2.51 -3.52 -3.35
CA VAL A 65 -2.82 -2.21 -2.80
C VAL A 65 -4.23 -1.86 -3.22
N ARG A 66 -5.08 -1.59 -2.23
CA ARG A 66 -6.45 -1.15 -2.41
C ARG A 66 -6.63 0.26 -1.87
N GLY A 67 -7.38 1.06 -2.60
CA GLY A 67 -7.68 2.42 -2.23
C GLY A 67 -8.90 2.95 -2.98
N TYR A 68 -9.06 4.25 -2.98
CA TYR A 68 -10.10 4.94 -3.73
C TYR A 68 -9.57 6.24 -4.31
N ILE A 69 -10.18 6.72 -5.39
CA ILE A 69 -9.88 8.03 -5.95
C ILE A 69 -10.80 9.07 -5.32
N ASN A 70 -10.21 10.13 -4.76
CA ASN A 70 -10.93 11.29 -4.26
C ASN A 70 -10.47 12.53 -5.03
N GLN A 71 -11.35 13.12 -5.85
CA GLN A 71 -11.03 14.31 -6.66
C GLN A 71 -9.76 14.17 -7.51
N GLY A 72 -9.55 12.99 -8.13
CA GLY A 72 -8.36 12.69 -8.94
C GLY A 72 -7.11 12.31 -8.14
N VAL A 73 -7.17 12.41 -6.80
CA VAL A 73 -6.07 12.01 -5.90
C VAL A 73 -6.30 10.57 -5.43
N PRO A 74 -5.37 9.65 -5.69
CA PRO A 74 -5.46 8.29 -5.18
C PRO A 74 -5.14 8.24 -3.69
N ILE A 75 -6.09 7.72 -2.89
CA ILE A 75 -5.92 7.50 -1.46
C ILE A 75 -5.81 6.00 -1.22
N ILE A 76 -4.65 5.57 -0.72
CA ILE A 76 -4.40 4.17 -0.36
C ILE A 76 -5.02 3.89 1.01
N ASN A 77 -5.80 2.82 1.08
CA ASN A 77 -6.49 2.41 2.31
C ASN A 77 -5.94 1.10 2.88
N THR A 78 -5.49 0.16 2.03
CA THR A 78 -5.08 -1.17 2.48
C THR A 78 -3.97 -1.73 1.60
N VAL A 79 -2.98 -2.37 2.23
CA VAL A 79 -1.94 -3.15 1.59
C VAL A 79 -1.97 -4.56 2.16
N TYR A 80 -1.97 -5.59 1.30
CA TYR A 80 -2.05 -6.98 1.74
C TYR A 80 -1.39 -7.95 0.76
N ILE A 81 -1.02 -9.13 1.25
CA ILE A 81 -0.61 -10.28 0.44
C ILE A 81 -1.78 -11.29 0.46
N PRO A 82 -2.25 -11.79 -0.70
CA PRO A 82 -3.24 -12.86 -0.74
C PRO A 82 -2.66 -14.13 -0.13
N LYS A 83 -3.47 -14.88 0.61
CA LYS A 83 -3.07 -16.19 1.13
C LYS A 83 -2.98 -17.21 0.00
#